data_AF-A0A838D254-F1
#
_entry.id   AF-A0A838D254-F1
#
_cell.length_a   1.000
_cell.length_b   1.000
_cell.length_c   1.000
_cell.angle_alpha   90.00
_cell.angle_beta   90.00
_cell.angle_gamma   90.00
#
_symmetry.space_group_name_H-M   'P 1'
#
loop_
_entity.id
_entity.type
_entity.pdbx_description
1 polymer ?
#
loop_
_entity_poly.entity_id
_entity_poly.type
_entity_poly.pdbx_seq_one_letter_code
_entity_poly.pdbx_strand_id
1 'polypeptide(L)'
;FSLTETRAGAEELGRITGLQNVPETLPRRLGEILRPDGLLAAAGGGILALSRLRSRTTLLGAAAGALTVAAFCILAAAGLSILTRYLLLPATILAVFAGAGLLGWRALSPDDPWRRPWMAFAALVAILAVVVTPSQIDRLGNLRAALERQDAIVADLRPLATARADCVPVAVPNRRPVPHLALWTGASASSFVVAQDEPVPPEGIYLRPSSPAVARDFILDRRDLDRTVPPPPPGMPRTDQSTFWTVWGTCPAPPSRQAAR
;
A
#
# COMPACT_ATOMS: atom_id res chain seq x y z
N PHE A 1 14.83 1.77 14.90
CA PHE A 1 14.53 2.57 13.68
C PHE A 1 15.07 3.98 13.87
N SER A 2 16.11 4.36 13.12
CA SER A 2 16.72 5.70 13.13
C SER A 2 16.26 6.50 11.91
N LEU A 3 16.11 7.82 12.06
CA LEU A 3 15.71 8.74 10.98
C LEU A 3 16.64 8.66 9.76
N THR A 4 17.94 8.45 9.99
CA THR A 4 18.98 8.38 8.96
C THR A 4 18.83 7.15 8.07
N GLU A 5 18.52 5.99 8.64
CA GLU A 5 18.30 4.76 7.86
C GLU A 5 17.02 4.83 7.04
N THR A 6 15.96 5.46 7.57
CA THR A 6 14.73 5.71 6.79
C THR A 6 14.94 6.71 5.65
N ARG A 7 15.91 7.62 5.76
CA ARG A 7 16.26 8.56 4.68
C ARG A 7 17.07 7.85 3.57
N ALA A 8 18.08 7.07 3.94
CA ALA A 8 18.87 6.28 3.00
C ALA A 8 18.00 5.30 2.19
N GLY A 9 17.08 4.60 2.86
CA GLY A 9 16.14 3.71 2.18
C GLY A 9 15.08 4.44 1.34
N ALA A 10 14.83 5.72 1.57
CA ALA A 10 13.94 6.51 0.70
C ALA A 10 14.65 6.96 -0.58
N GLU A 11 15.93 7.34 -0.49
CA GLU A 11 16.78 7.70 -1.62
C GLU A 11 17.07 6.49 -2.53
N GLU A 12 17.44 5.35 -1.94
CA GLU A 12 17.73 4.10 -2.66
C GLU A 12 16.50 3.57 -3.43
N LEU A 13 15.29 3.80 -2.90
CA LEU A 13 14.02 3.41 -3.53
C LEU A 13 13.43 4.50 -4.44
N GLY A 14 14.14 5.60 -4.68
CA GLY A 14 13.67 6.72 -5.53
C GLY A 14 12.35 7.34 -5.06
N ARG A 15 12.06 7.30 -3.75
CA ARG A 15 10.79 7.77 -3.20
C ARG A 15 10.77 9.29 -3.13
N ILE A 16 9.64 9.88 -3.50
CA ILE A 16 9.44 11.34 -3.46
C ILE A 16 9.52 11.83 -2.00
N THR A 17 10.48 12.71 -1.73
CA THR A 17 10.72 13.38 -0.43
C THR A 17 10.88 14.89 -0.63
N GLY A 18 11.00 15.65 0.46
CA GLY A 18 11.30 17.08 0.41
C GLY A 18 10.06 17.99 0.32
N LEU A 19 10.20 19.18 0.90
CA LEU A 19 9.12 20.17 1.04
C LEU A 19 8.63 20.70 -0.32
N GLN A 20 9.51 20.75 -1.33
CA GLN A 20 9.20 21.19 -2.69
C GLN A 20 8.16 20.32 -3.39
N ASN A 21 8.07 19.05 -3.03
CA ASN A 21 7.12 18.11 -3.61
C ASN A 21 5.76 18.14 -2.89
N VAL A 22 5.65 18.79 -1.73
CA VAL A 22 4.42 18.82 -0.92
C VAL A 22 3.25 19.48 -1.64
N PRO A 23 3.37 20.66 -2.30
CA PRO A 23 2.23 21.30 -2.95
C PRO A 23 1.55 20.45 -4.02
N GLU A 24 2.32 19.64 -4.74
CA GLU A 24 1.77 18.72 -5.76
C GLU A 24 1.33 17.38 -5.14
N THR A 25 2.14 16.84 -4.22
CA THR A 25 1.93 15.49 -3.70
C THR A 25 0.79 15.46 -2.68
N LEU A 26 0.68 16.46 -1.82
CA LEU A 26 -0.34 16.53 -0.77
C LEU A 26 -1.78 16.45 -1.31
N PRO A 27 -2.23 17.31 -2.24
CA PRO A 27 -3.59 17.25 -2.77
C PRO A 27 -3.83 15.95 -3.54
N ARG A 28 -2.82 15.45 -4.27
CA ARG A 28 -2.91 14.18 -4.99
C ARG A 28 -3.14 13.01 -4.03
N ARG A 29 -2.37 12.93 -2.94
CA ARG A 29 -2.50 11.88 -1.92
C ARG A 29 -3.78 11.99 -1.11
N LEU A 30 -4.24 13.20 -0.79
CA LEU A 30 -5.54 13.40 -0.16
C LEU A 30 -6.68 12.99 -1.10
N GLY A 31 -6.55 13.22 -2.41
CA GLY A 31 -7.49 12.77 -3.43
C GLY A 31 -7.47 11.25 -3.66
N GLU A 32 -6.34 10.58 -3.40
CA GLU A 32 -6.31 9.12 -3.35
C GLU A 32 -7.19 8.56 -2.21
N ILE A 33 -7.32 9.31 -1.10
CA ILE A 33 -8.14 8.94 0.07
C ILE A 33 -9.60 9.36 -0.13
N LEU A 34 -9.85 10.66 -0.27
CA LEU A 34 -11.20 11.25 -0.29
C LEU A 34 -11.87 11.22 -1.65
N ARG A 35 -11.13 10.90 -2.71
CA ARG A 35 -11.53 11.07 -4.10
C ARG A 35 -11.72 12.55 -4.51
N PRO A 36 -11.69 12.86 -5.82
CA PRO A 36 -11.85 14.24 -6.28
C PRO A 36 -13.17 14.89 -5.84
N ASP A 37 -14.25 14.11 -5.80
CA ASP A 37 -15.59 14.53 -5.34
C ASP A 37 -15.60 14.82 -3.83
N GLY A 38 -15.00 13.96 -3.01
CA GLY A 38 -14.87 14.22 -1.58
C GLY A 38 -13.95 15.40 -1.27
N LEU A 39 -12.89 15.61 -2.05
CA LEU A 39 -12.05 16.81 -1.95
C LEU A 39 -12.81 18.09 -2.29
N LEU A 40 -13.62 18.07 -3.36
CA LEU A 40 -14.48 19.20 -3.73
C LEU A 40 -15.47 19.52 -2.60
N ALA A 41 -16.10 18.48 -2.05
CA ALA A 41 -17.01 18.59 -0.91
C ALA A 41 -16.30 19.19 0.31
N ALA A 42 -15.10 18.71 0.64
CA ALA A 42 -14.31 19.18 1.77
C ALA A 42 -13.85 20.63 1.61
N ALA A 43 -13.38 21.00 0.43
CA ALA A 43 -12.92 22.36 0.14
C ALA A 43 -14.09 23.36 0.20
N GLY A 44 -15.17 23.10 -0.54
CA GLY A 44 -16.34 23.98 -0.53
C GLY A 44 -17.04 23.99 0.83
N GLY A 45 -17.21 22.83 1.46
CA GLY A 45 -17.78 22.71 2.80
C GLY A 45 -16.94 23.39 3.88
N GLY A 46 -15.61 23.31 3.78
CA GLY A 46 -14.69 24.03 4.66
C GLY A 46 -14.82 25.54 4.51
N ILE A 47 -14.82 26.06 3.27
CA ILE A 47 -14.99 27.49 2.99
C ILE A 47 -16.34 27.99 3.50
N LEU A 48 -17.43 27.27 3.23
CA LEU A 48 -18.78 27.64 3.65
C LEU A 48 -18.94 27.56 5.18
N ALA A 49 -18.45 26.50 5.82
CA ALA A 49 -18.49 26.35 7.27
C ALA A 49 -17.68 27.44 7.98
N LEU A 50 -16.47 27.74 7.50
CA LEU A 50 -15.59 28.76 8.08
C LEU A 50 -16.08 30.19 7.84
N SER A 51 -16.81 30.44 6.75
CA SER A 51 -17.35 31.78 6.47
C SER A 51 -18.70 32.04 7.13
N ARG A 52 -19.56 31.02 7.25
CA ARG A 52 -20.96 31.17 7.68
C ARG A 52 -21.26 30.66 9.08
N LEU A 53 -20.73 29.52 9.47
CA LEU A 53 -21.01 28.96 10.81
C LEU A 53 -20.11 29.59 11.87
N ARG A 54 -18.81 29.77 11.54
CA ARG A 54 -17.79 30.42 12.40
C ARG A 54 -17.81 29.98 13.87
N SER A 55 -18.35 28.81 14.15
CA SER A 55 -18.48 28.31 15.50
C SER A 55 -17.12 27.90 16.06
N ARG A 56 -16.98 27.91 17.38
CA ARG A 56 -15.75 27.47 18.05
C ARG A 56 -15.32 26.07 17.59
N THR A 57 -16.28 25.16 17.37
CA THR A 57 -15.99 23.80 16.90
C THR A 57 -15.46 23.78 15.47
N THR A 58 -16.02 24.59 14.56
CA THR A 58 -15.53 24.73 13.18
C THR A 58 -14.09 25.26 13.16
N LEU A 59 -13.80 26.28 13.96
CA LEU A 59 -12.46 26.86 14.05
C LEU A 59 -11.45 25.87 14.65
N LEU A 60 -11.84 25.13 15.69
CA LEU A 60 -10.99 24.07 16.27
C LEU A 60 -10.72 22.95 15.28
N GLY A 61 -11.71 22.53 14.50
CA GLY A 61 -11.54 21.54 13.44
C GLY A 61 -10.57 22.01 12.36
N ALA A 62 -10.67 23.27 11.92
CA ALA A 62 -9.74 23.85 10.95
C ALA A 62 -8.32 24.00 11.53
N ALA A 63 -8.19 24.43 12.78
CA ALA A 63 -6.90 24.53 13.46
C ALA A 63 -6.23 23.17 13.62
N ALA A 64 -6.98 22.14 14.00
CA ALA A 64 -6.51 20.76 14.03
C ALA A 64 -6.05 20.30 12.63
N GLY A 65 -6.84 20.59 11.59
CA GLY A 65 -6.48 20.30 10.20
C GLY A 65 -5.14 20.93 9.81
N ALA A 66 -4.99 22.23 10.07
CA ALA A 66 -3.76 22.97 9.80
C ALA A 66 -2.56 22.40 10.57
N LEU A 67 -2.73 22.06 11.86
CA LEU A 67 -1.68 21.46 12.67
C LEU A 67 -1.22 20.11 12.12
N THR A 68 -2.15 19.29 11.63
CA THR A 68 -1.82 17.97 11.06
C THR A 68 -1.08 18.08 9.73
N VAL A 69 -1.45 19.06 8.89
CA VAL A 69 -0.69 19.39 7.67
C VAL A 69 0.69 19.93 8.03
N ALA A 70 0.81 20.79 9.04
CA ALA A 70 2.10 21.30 9.51
C ALA A 70 3.01 20.17 10.00
N ALA A 71 2.49 19.24 10.81
CA ALA A 71 3.21 18.06 11.26
C ALA A 71 3.69 17.19 10.08
N PHE A 72 2.85 17.02 9.07
CA PHE A 72 3.22 16.34 7.83
C PHE A 72 4.34 17.09 7.07
N CYS A 73 4.29 18.41 6.97
CA CYS A 73 5.36 19.22 6.36
C CYS A 73 6.69 19.07 7.11
N ILE A 74 6.66 18.98 8.45
CA ILE A 74 7.86 18.72 9.27
C ILE A 74 8.47 17.36 8.91
N LEU A 75 7.65 16.31 8.77
CA LEU A 75 8.13 14.98 8.36
C LEU A 75 8.71 14.99 6.94
N ALA A 76 8.06 15.69 6.00
CA ALA A 76 8.55 15.84 4.64
C ALA A 76 9.89 16.60 4.59
N ALA A 77 10.03 17.66 5.40
CA ALA A 77 11.28 18.41 5.55
C ALA A 77 12.40 17.57 6.19
N ALA A 78 12.05 16.64 7.09
CA ALA A 78 12.99 15.68 7.67
C ALA A 78 13.45 14.59 6.68
N GLY A 79 12.95 14.59 5.43
CA GLY A 79 13.36 13.66 4.38
C GLY A 79 12.69 12.29 4.48
N LEU A 80 11.61 12.15 5.25
CA LEU A 80 10.81 10.92 5.24
C LEU A 80 10.00 10.82 3.94
N SER A 81 9.77 9.59 3.48
CA SER A 81 8.91 9.33 2.31
C SER A 81 7.50 9.89 2.52
N ILE A 82 7.00 10.64 1.55
CA ILE A 82 5.63 11.15 1.56
C ILE A 82 4.66 10.00 1.26
N LEU A 83 4.08 9.44 2.33
CA LEU A 83 3.18 8.28 2.26
C LEU A 83 1.75 8.68 2.61
N THR A 84 0.78 8.08 1.91
CA THR A 84 -0.67 8.28 2.10
C THR A 84 -1.10 8.03 3.55
N ARG A 85 -0.45 7.09 4.27
CA ARG A 85 -0.77 6.77 5.66
C ARG A 85 -0.58 7.94 6.64
N TYR A 86 0.32 8.87 6.35
CA TYR A 86 0.53 10.06 7.20
C TYR A 86 -0.55 11.13 6.99
N LEU A 87 -1.36 10.96 5.93
CA LEU A 87 -2.42 11.88 5.57
C LEU A 87 -3.80 11.40 5.99
N LEU A 88 -3.90 10.27 6.71
CA LEU A 88 -5.18 9.77 7.21
C LEU A 88 -5.85 10.77 8.15
N LEU A 89 -5.09 11.36 9.08
CA LEU A 89 -5.63 12.33 10.03
C LEU A 89 -6.14 13.62 9.34
N PRO A 90 -5.37 14.31 8.47
CA PRO A 90 -5.91 15.45 7.73
C PRO A 90 -7.06 15.05 6.80
N ALA A 91 -7.03 13.86 6.20
CA ALA A 91 -8.14 13.37 5.38
C ALA A 91 -9.42 13.17 6.20
N THR A 92 -9.34 12.66 7.42
CA THR A 92 -10.50 12.54 8.32
C THR A 92 -11.11 13.90 8.64
N ILE A 93 -10.28 14.91 8.92
CA ILE A 93 -10.77 16.27 9.19
C ILE A 93 -11.45 16.86 7.94
N LEU A 94 -10.86 16.66 6.76
CA LEU A 94 -11.47 17.04 5.50
C LEU A 94 -12.79 16.28 5.24
N ALA A 95 -12.91 15.02 5.63
CA ALA A 95 -14.18 14.28 5.54
C ALA A 95 -15.27 14.91 6.41
N VAL A 96 -14.93 15.43 7.59
CA VAL A 96 -15.87 16.21 8.41
C VAL A 96 -16.32 17.48 7.68
N PHE A 97 -15.39 18.21 7.06
CA PHE A 97 -15.73 19.36 6.24
C PHE A 97 -16.53 19.00 4.99
N ALA A 98 -16.31 17.83 4.40
CA ALA A 98 -17.14 17.32 3.31
C ALA A 98 -18.58 17.08 3.78
N GLY A 99 -18.76 16.50 4.98
CA GLY A 99 -20.06 16.39 5.63
C GLY A 99 -20.72 17.76 5.87
N ALA A 100 -19.95 18.76 6.29
CA ALA A 100 -20.43 20.14 6.40
C ALA A 100 -20.81 20.74 5.02
N GLY A 101 -20.10 20.37 3.95
CA GLY A 101 -20.47 20.74 2.58
C GLY A 101 -21.85 20.23 2.18
N LEU A 102 -22.17 18.97 2.52
CA LEU A 102 -23.44 18.32 2.21
C LEU A 102 -24.61 18.78 3.09
N LEU A 103 -24.36 18.99 4.39
CA LEU A 103 -25.41 19.15 5.40
C LEU A 103 -25.39 20.49 6.15
N GLY A 104 -24.35 21.29 5.99
CA GLY A 104 -24.13 22.52 6.77
C GLY A 104 -25.19 23.59 6.57
N TRP A 105 -25.87 23.62 5.42
CA TRP A 105 -27.01 24.51 5.15
C TRP A 105 -28.18 24.32 6.14
N ARG A 106 -28.26 23.16 6.81
CA ARG A 106 -29.28 22.87 7.84
C ARG A 106 -29.07 23.64 9.13
N ALA A 107 -27.86 24.13 9.37
CA ALA A 107 -27.52 24.93 10.55
C ALA A 107 -27.81 26.43 10.34
N LEU A 108 -28.16 26.85 9.12
CA LEU A 108 -28.55 28.24 8.83
C LEU A 108 -30.04 28.46 9.12
N SER A 109 -30.40 29.69 9.49
CA SER A 109 -31.80 30.09 9.61
C SER A 109 -32.52 29.99 8.26
N PRO A 110 -33.84 29.75 8.24
CA PRO A 110 -34.60 29.65 6.99
C PRO A 110 -34.47 30.88 6.07
N ASP A 111 -34.27 32.06 6.66
CA ASP A 111 -34.18 33.36 5.98
C ASP A 111 -32.74 33.74 5.57
N ASP A 112 -31.74 32.91 5.87
CA ASP A 112 -30.36 33.20 5.49
C ASP A 112 -30.18 33.13 3.95
N PRO A 113 -29.71 34.21 3.29
CA PRO A 113 -29.53 34.22 1.84
C PRO A 113 -28.52 33.17 1.33
N TRP A 114 -27.62 32.68 2.18
CA TRP A 114 -26.64 31.64 1.84
C TRP A 114 -27.17 30.22 1.93
N ARG A 115 -28.37 30.02 2.46
CA ARG A 115 -28.99 28.69 2.55
C ARG A 115 -29.21 28.07 1.17
N ARG A 116 -29.76 28.83 0.21
CA ARG A 116 -30.03 28.33 -1.15
C ARG A 116 -28.75 28.03 -1.95
N PRO A 117 -27.74 28.91 -2.03
CA PRO A 117 -26.46 28.59 -2.66
C PRO A 117 -25.78 27.35 -2.05
N TRP A 118 -25.81 27.21 -0.72
CA TRP A 118 -25.23 26.05 -0.04
C TRP A 118 -26.01 24.77 -0.35
N MET A 119 -27.34 24.81 -0.40
CA MET A 119 -28.14 23.68 -0.87
C MET A 119 -27.82 23.29 -2.32
N ALA A 120 -27.64 24.28 -3.21
CA ALA A 120 -27.25 24.02 -4.59
C ALA A 120 -25.86 23.36 -4.68
N PHE A 121 -24.89 23.84 -3.89
CA PHE A 121 -23.58 23.20 -3.76
C PHE A 121 -23.69 21.77 -3.22
N ALA A 122 -24.48 21.54 -2.18
CA ALA A 122 -24.70 20.21 -1.61
C ALA A 122 -25.35 19.26 -2.63
N ALA A 123 -26.33 19.73 -3.40
CA ALA A 123 -26.96 18.97 -4.47
C ALA A 123 -25.96 18.61 -5.57
N LEU A 124 -25.12 19.56 -6.00
CA LEU A 124 -24.06 19.31 -6.98
C LEU A 124 -23.10 18.21 -6.51
N VAL A 125 -22.61 18.31 -5.27
CA VAL A 125 -21.71 17.32 -4.68
C VAL A 125 -22.39 15.95 -4.57
N ALA A 126 -23.65 15.91 -4.13
CA ALA A 126 -24.41 14.67 -4.01
C ALA A 126 -24.62 13.99 -5.37
N ILE A 127 -24.95 14.77 -6.41
CA ILE A 127 -25.07 14.25 -7.79
C ILE A 127 -23.73 13.71 -8.27
N LEU A 128 -22.63 14.44 -8.06
CA LEU A 128 -21.30 13.98 -8.45
C LEU A 128 -20.93 12.66 -7.76
N ALA A 129 -21.21 12.54 -6.46
CA ALA A 129 -20.99 11.31 -5.71
C ALA A 129 -21.78 10.15 -6.31
N VAL A 130 -23.07 10.34 -6.63
CA VAL A 130 -23.92 9.31 -7.26
C VAL A 130 -23.36 8.91 -8.63
N VAL A 131 -23.00 9.87 -9.48
CA VAL A 131 -22.44 9.64 -10.81
C VAL A 131 -21.13 8.85 -10.76
N VAL A 132 -20.26 9.14 -9.80
CA VAL A 132 -18.94 8.51 -9.67
C VAL A 132 -19.00 7.16 -8.93
N THR A 133 -20.06 6.90 -8.15
CA THR A 133 -20.21 5.69 -7.32
C THR A 133 -19.99 4.37 -8.07
N PRO A 134 -20.55 4.13 -9.28
CA PRO A 134 -20.30 2.87 -10.00
C PRO A 134 -18.81 2.59 -10.23
N SER A 135 -18.05 3.62 -10.65
CA SER A 135 -16.61 3.47 -10.87
C SER A 135 -15.84 3.16 -9.58
N GLN A 136 -16.34 3.63 -8.42
CA GLN A 136 -15.76 3.31 -7.11
C GLN A 136 -16.06 1.86 -6.71
N ILE A 137 -17.26 1.36 -7.02
CA ILE A 137 -17.64 -0.04 -6.78
C ILE A 137 -16.78 -0.96 -7.63
N ASP A 138 -16.65 -0.69 -8.93
CA ASP A 138 -15.81 -1.49 -9.83
C ASP A 138 -14.36 -1.52 -9.36
N ARG A 139 -13.83 -0.36 -8.96
CA ARG A 139 -12.47 -0.26 -8.42
C ARG A 139 -12.30 -1.06 -7.13
N LEU A 140 -13.29 -1.05 -6.24
CA LEU A 140 -13.25 -1.84 -5.01
C LEU A 140 -13.32 -3.34 -5.31
N GLY A 141 -14.15 -3.75 -6.27
CA GLY A 141 -14.23 -5.13 -6.76
C GLY A 141 -12.89 -5.59 -7.34
N ASN A 142 -12.29 -4.79 -8.21
CA ASN A 142 -10.98 -5.07 -8.80
C ASN A 142 -9.86 -5.15 -7.74
N LEU A 143 -9.89 -4.27 -6.72
CA LEU A 143 -8.93 -4.31 -5.63
C LEU A 143 -9.10 -5.58 -4.79
N ARG A 144 -10.34 -5.96 -4.45
CA ARG A 144 -10.62 -7.20 -3.72
C ARG A 144 -10.15 -8.43 -4.50
N ALA A 145 -10.49 -8.52 -5.78
CA ALA A 145 -10.06 -9.62 -6.63
C ALA A 145 -8.52 -9.72 -6.75
N ALA A 146 -7.83 -8.57 -6.80
CA ALA A 146 -6.37 -8.55 -6.81
C ALA A 146 -5.77 -9.03 -5.48
N LEU A 147 -6.34 -8.62 -4.33
CA LEU A 147 -5.91 -9.07 -3.00
C LEU A 147 -6.17 -10.57 -2.82
N GLU A 148 -7.37 -11.05 -3.16
CA GLU A 148 -7.72 -12.47 -3.12
C GLU A 148 -6.77 -13.31 -3.96
N ARG A 149 -6.36 -12.81 -5.14
CA ARG A 149 -5.37 -13.48 -5.98
C ARG A 149 -3.99 -13.51 -5.32
N GLN A 150 -3.54 -12.41 -4.72
CA GLN A 150 -2.26 -12.37 -4.01
C GLN A 150 -2.26 -13.33 -2.82
N ASP A 151 -3.35 -13.36 -2.04
CA ASP A 151 -3.52 -14.28 -0.93
C ASP A 151 -3.51 -15.74 -1.41
N ALA A 152 -4.16 -16.05 -2.54
CA ALA A 152 -4.11 -17.38 -3.13
C ALA A 152 -2.68 -17.79 -3.56
N ILE A 153 -1.92 -16.88 -4.18
CA ILE A 153 -0.52 -17.12 -4.57
C ILE A 153 0.35 -17.38 -3.34
N VAL A 154 0.18 -16.62 -2.26
CA VAL A 154 0.89 -16.80 -0.99
C VAL A 154 0.49 -18.13 -0.34
N ALA A 155 -0.80 -18.43 -0.27
CA ALA A 155 -1.31 -19.64 0.35
C ALA A 155 -0.79 -20.91 -0.34
N ASP A 156 -0.70 -20.90 -1.67
CA ASP A 156 -0.18 -22.01 -2.48
C ASP A 156 1.33 -22.24 -2.30
N LEU A 157 2.09 -21.19 -1.93
CA LEU A 157 3.51 -21.30 -1.59
C LEU A 157 3.75 -22.06 -0.27
N ARG A 158 2.83 -21.92 0.69
CA ARG A 158 2.99 -22.42 2.06
C ARG A 158 3.29 -23.92 2.13
N PRO A 159 2.52 -24.84 1.54
CA PRO A 159 2.80 -26.28 1.63
C PRO A 159 4.13 -26.65 0.98
N LEU A 160 4.51 -25.99 -0.13
CA LEU A 160 5.79 -26.23 -0.79
C LEU A 160 6.98 -25.87 0.10
N ALA A 161 6.85 -24.77 0.83
CA ALA A 161 7.86 -24.27 1.76
C ALA A 161 7.96 -25.13 3.02
N THR A 162 6.84 -25.46 3.67
CA THR A 162 6.85 -26.22 4.93
C THR A 162 7.31 -27.67 4.72
N ALA A 163 6.99 -28.28 3.59
CA ALA A 163 7.51 -29.60 3.22
C ALA A 163 9.04 -29.63 3.04
N ARG A 164 9.67 -28.47 2.95
CA ARG A 164 11.09 -28.27 2.64
C ARG A 164 11.77 -27.34 3.63
N ALA A 165 11.25 -27.25 4.85
CA ALA A 165 11.75 -26.33 5.88
C ALA A 165 13.23 -26.55 6.21
N ASP A 166 13.70 -27.80 6.12
CA ASP A 166 15.10 -28.19 6.39
C ASP A 166 16.02 -28.04 5.17
N CYS A 167 15.47 -27.68 4.00
CA CYS A 167 16.27 -27.52 2.79
C CYS A 167 16.98 -26.17 2.81
N VAL A 168 18.30 -26.16 2.83
CA VAL A 168 19.11 -24.94 2.73
C VAL A 168 20.13 -25.13 1.61
N PRO A 169 20.34 -24.14 0.72
CA PRO A 169 19.65 -22.85 0.65
C PRO A 169 18.26 -22.93 -0.02
N VAL A 170 17.35 -22.03 0.41
CA VAL A 170 16.09 -21.76 -0.30
C VAL A 170 16.22 -20.42 -1.00
N ALA A 171 16.23 -20.44 -2.33
CA ALA A 171 16.21 -19.26 -3.16
C ALA A 171 14.75 -18.85 -3.50
N VAL A 172 14.52 -17.55 -3.56
CA VAL A 172 13.26 -16.91 -3.97
C VAL A 172 13.53 -15.79 -4.96
N PRO A 173 12.57 -15.46 -5.83
CA PRO A 173 12.77 -14.49 -6.92
C PRO A 173 13.04 -13.09 -6.39
N ASN A 174 12.36 -12.66 -5.32
CA ASN A 174 12.56 -11.36 -4.70
C ASN A 174 12.36 -11.42 -3.17
N ARG A 175 12.39 -10.27 -2.50
CA ARG A 175 12.24 -10.18 -1.04
C ARG A 175 10.81 -10.42 -0.53
N ARG A 176 9.78 -10.44 -1.39
CA ARG A 176 8.37 -10.53 -0.95
C ARG A 176 8.01 -11.84 -0.24
N PRO A 177 8.44 -13.04 -0.70
CA PRO A 177 8.14 -14.29 -0.01
C PRO A 177 8.88 -14.44 1.33
N VAL A 178 10.05 -13.80 1.50
CA VAL A 178 10.96 -14.06 2.63
C VAL A 178 10.28 -13.98 4.00
N PRO A 179 9.49 -12.93 4.34
CA PRO A 179 8.82 -12.86 5.64
C PRO A 179 7.81 -13.98 5.86
N HIS A 180 7.10 -14.39 4.79
CA HIS A 180 6.14 -15.48 4.86
C HIS A 180 6.85 -16.83 5.08
N LEU A 181 7.92 -17.07 4.33
CA LEU A 181 8.73 -18.28 4.47
C LEU A 181 9.35 -18.38 5.87
N ALA A 182 10.01 -17.33 6.34
CA ALA A 182 10.59 -17.26 7.68
C ALA A 182 9.53 -17.54 8.76
N LEU A 183 8.33 -16.96 8.63
CA LEU A 183 7.23 -17.20 9.56
C LEU A 183 6.74 -18.65 9.54
N TRP A 184 6.66 -19.29 8.37
CA TRP A 184 6.11 -20.64 8.24
C TRP A 184 7.12 -21.75 8.53
N THR A 185 8.40 -21.56 8.20
CA THR A 185 9.46 -22.55 8.43
C THR A 185 10.20 -22.35 9.74
N GLY A 186 10.08 -21.17 10.37
CA GLY A 186 10.86 -20.80 11.56
C GLY A 186 12.33 -20.47 11.25
N ALA A 187 12.75 -20.48 9.99
CA ALA A 187 14.10 -20.13 9.58
C ALA A 187 14.34 -18.61 9.66
N SER A 188 15.61 -18.21 9.80
CA SER A 188 15.98 -16.79 9.75
C SER A 188 15.66 -16.18 8.39
N ALA A 189 15.14 -14.95 8.33
CA ALA A 189 14.96 -14.24 7.07
C ALA A 189 16.27 -14.13 6.26
N SER A 190 17.42 -14.10 6.92
CA SER A 190 18.74 -14.04 6.29
C SER A 190 19.23 -15.36 5.70
N SER A 191 18.56 -16.50 5.93
CA SER A 191 18.94 -17.78 5.33
C SER A 191 18.32 -18.01 3.94
N PHE A 192 17.44 -17.12 3.50
CA PHE A 192 16.82 -17.17 2.18
C PHE A 192 17.65 -16.36 1.18
N VAL A 193 17.94 -16.94 0.03
CA VAL A 193 18.66 -16.26 -1.05
C VAL A 193 17.66 -15.52 -1.93
N VAL A 194 17.91 -14.24 -2.18
CA VAL A 194 17.05 -13.41 -3.03
C VAL A 194 17.70 -13.32 -4.40
N ALA A 195 17.10 -13.97 -5.39
CA ALA A 195 17.69 -14.14 -6.72
C ALA A 195 17.91 -12.81 -7.48
N GLN A 196 17.15 -11.77 -7.13
CA GLN A 196 17.33 -10.41 -7.67
C GLN A 196 18.56 -9.70 -7.10
N ASP A 197 19.01 -10.07 -5.91
CA ASP A 197 20.17 -9.47 -5.25
C ASP A 197 21.45 -10.27 -5.55
N GLU A 198 21.33 -11.61 -5.58
CA GLU A 198 22.45 -12.53 -5.72
C GLU A 198 22.08 -13.73 -6.62
N PRO A 199 23.03 -14.37 -7.32
CA PRO A 199 22.75 -15.53 -8.16
C PRO A 199 22.13 -16.70 -7.39
N VAL A 200 21.19 -17.42 -8.01
CA VAL A 200 20.61 -18.65 -7.44
C VAL A 200 21.70 -19.71 -7.28
N PRO A 201 21.92 -20.27 -6.08
CA PRO A 201 22.90 -21.33 -5.88
C PRO A 201 22.57 -22.58 -6.71
N PRO A 202 23.59 -23.33 -7.19
CA PRO A 202 23.37 -24.57 -7.94
C PRO A 202 22.76 -25.69 -7.09
N GLU A 203 22.99 -25.65 -5.77
CA GLU A 203 22.47 -26.59 -4.78
C GLU A 203 21.28 -25.99 -4.01
N GLY A 204 20.42 -26.86 -3.47
CA GLY A 204 19.23 -26.45 -2.72
C GLY A 204 17.98 -26.37 -3.59
N ILE A 205 17.08 -25.45 -3.23
CA ILE A 205 15.81 -25.27 -3.95
C ILE A 205 15.58 -23.82 -4.37
N TYR A 206 14.92 -23.64 -5.50
CA TYR A 206 14.47 -22.34 -5.99
C TYR A 206 12.95 -22.35 -6.21
N LEU A 207 12.25 -21.51 -5.46
CA LEU A 207 10.80 -21.34 -5.53
C LEU A 207 10.47 -20.23 -6.53
N ARG A 208 10.08 -20.61 -7.75
CA ARG A 208 9.82 -19.67 -8.84
C ARG A 208 8.32 -19.60 -9.18
N PRO A 209 7.77 -18.45 -9.57
CA PRO A 209 6.42 -18.39 -10.13
C PRO A 209 6.26 -19.34 -11.30
N SER A 210 5.09 -19.97 -11.38
CA SER A 210 4.76 -20.89 -12.47
C SER A 210 4.64 -20.18 -13.83
N SER A 211 4.33 -18.88 -13.83
CA SER A 211 4.20 -18.08 -15.05
C SER A 211 4.57 -16.60 -14.87
N PRO A 212 4.85 -15.87 -15.98
CA PRO A 212 5.04 -14.41 -15.94
C PRO A 212 3.83 -13.64 -15.41
N ALA A 213 2.61 -14.20 -15.53
CA ALA A 213 1.41 -13.58 -14.98
C ALA A 213 1.42 -13.60 -13.45
N VAL A 214 1.78 -14.73 -12.84
CA VAL A 214 1.94 -14.84 -11.38
C VAL A 214 3.06 -13.93 -10.88
N ALA A 215 4.17 -13.85 -11.62
CA ALA A 215 5.23 -12.91 -11.30
C ALA A 215 4.73 -11.46 -11.28
N ARG A 216 3.92 -11.04 -12.26
CA ARG A 216 3.32 -9.70 -12.28
C ARG A 216 2.33 -9.46 -11.14
N ASP A 217 1.54 -10.47 -10.78
CA ASP A 217 0.47 -10.29 -9.79
C ASP A 217 0.99 -10.30 -8.34
N PHE A 218 2.11 -10.99 -8.08
CA PHE A 218 2.65 -11.15 -6.72
C PHE A 218 4.03 -10.52 -6.49
N ILE A 219 4.94 -10.60 -7.46
CA ILE A 219 6.36 -10.24 -7.28
C ILE A 219 6.64 -8.82 -7.73
N LEU A 220 6.11 -8.43 -8.89
CA LEU A 220 6.49 -7.20 -9.56
C LEU A 220 5.54 -6.05 -9.22
N ASP A 221 6.04 -5.02 -8.56
CA ASP A 221 5.36 -3.72 -8.57
C ASP A 221 5.58 -3.04 -9.93
N ARG A 222 4.57 -2.31 -10.42
CA ARG A 222 4.73 -1.47 -11.62
C ARG A 222 5.80 -0.39 -11.45
N ARG A 223 6.26 -0.11 -10.24
CA ARG A 223 7.31 0.87 -9.96
C ARG A 223 8.66 0.23 -9.63
N ASP A 224 8.75 -1.10 -9.60
CA ASP A 224 10.04 -1.76 -9.40
C ASP A 224 10.94 -1.49 -10.61
N LEU A 225 12.21 -1.14 -10.31
CA LEU A 225 13.25 -0.84 -11.30
C LEU A 225 13.70 -2.12 -12.01
N ASP A 226 13.84 -3.21 -11.26
CA ASP A 226 14.07 -4.55 -11.81
C ASP A 226 12.76 -5.35 -11.83
N ARG A 227 12.37 -5.79 -13.03
CA ARG A 227 11.18 -6.61 -13.25
C ARG A 227 11.50 -8.00 -13.78
N THR A 228 12.76 -8.37 -13.76
CA THR A 228 13.21 -9.69 -14.19
C THR A 228 12.97 -10.69 -13.07
N VAL A 229 12.54 -11.90 -13.46
CA VAL A 229 12.52 -13.07 -12.58
C VAL A 229 13.70 -13.93 -13.02
N PRO A 230 14.76 -14.01 -12.21
CA PRO A 230 15.94 -14.79 -12.56
C PRO A 230 15.59 -16.24 -12.93
N PRO A 231 16.16 -16.78 -14.01
CA PRO A 231 15.94 -18.18 -14.38
C PRO A 231 16.62 -19.12 -13.37
N PRO A 232 16.16 -20.38 -13.26
CA PRO A 232 16.89 -21.40 -12.51
C PRO A 232 18.28 -21.63 -13.15
N PRO A 233 19.31 -22.01 -12.37
CA PRO A 233 20.61 -22.39 -12.90
C PRO A 233 20.50 -23.52 -13.95
N PRO A 234 21.35 -23.53 -14.98
CA PRO A 234 21.39 -24.61 -15.95
C PRO A 234 21.58 -25.98 -15.26
N GLY A 235 20.79 -26.97 -15.65
CA GLY A 235 20.87 -28.33 -15.09
C GLY A 235 20.11 -28.54 -13.77
N MET A 236 19.58 -27.48 -13.15
CA MET A 236 18.72 -27.64 -11.98
C MET A 236 17.39 -28.30 -12.40
N PRO A 237 17.02 -29.48 -11.85
CA PRO A 237 15.82 -30.18 -12.28
C PRO A 237 14.56 -29.54 -11.68
N ARG A 238 13.44 -29.62 -12.41
CA ARG A 238 12.13 -29.28 -11.86
C ARG A 238 11.62 -30.45 -11.03
N THR A 239 11.44 -30.26 -9.72
CA THR A 239 11.12 -31.35 -8.79
C THR A 239 9.67 -31.37 -8.33
N ASP A 240 9.00 -30.21 -8.31
CA ASP A 240 7.61 -30.11 -7.87
C ASP A 240 6.92 -28.89 -8.50
N GLN A 241 5.59 -28.87 -8.49
CA GLN A 241 4.80 -27.74 -8.94
C GLN A 241 3.46 -27.65 -8.21
N SER A 242 2.97 -26.43 -8.10
CA SER A 242 1.64 -26.06 -7.65
C SER A 242 0.96 -25.21 -8.72
N THR A 243 -0.15 -24.57 -8.38
CA THR A 243 -0.87 -23.70 -9.32
C THR A 243 -0.03 -22.46 -9.66
N PHE A 244 0.58 -21.85 -8.65
CA PHE A 244 1.26 -20.56 -8.74
C PHE A 244 2.79 -20.66 -8.65
N TRP A 245 3.31 -21.80 -8.18
CA TRP A 245 4.75 -21.97 -7.97
C TRP A 245 5.30 -23.24 -8.58
N THR A 246 6.56 -23.16 -8.99
CA THR A 246 7.37 -24.27 -9.48
C THR A 246 8.60 -24.37 -8.61
N VAL A 247 8.89 -25.58 -8.14
CA VAL A 247 10.10 -25.89 -7.37
C VAL A 247 11.16 -26.43 -8.31
N TRP A 248 12.33 -25.80 -8.26
CA TRP A 248 13.54 -26.24 -8.94
C TRP A 248 14.56 -26.68 -7.92
N GLY A 249 15.33 -27.72 -8.25
CA GLY A 249 16.40 -28.24 -7.41
C GLY A 249 15.94 -29.40 -6.51
N THR A 250 16.92 -30.12 -6.00
CA THR A 250 16.75 -31.26 -5.10
C THR A 250 17.27 -30.90 -3.73
N CYS A 251 16.47 -31.15 -2.70
CA CYS A 251 16.97 -31.09 -1.33
C CYS A 251 17.88 -32.31 -1.08
N PRO A 252 19.08 -32.13 -0.52
CA PRO A 252 19.82 -33.24 0.07
C PRO A 252 18.95 -33.87 1.15
N ALA A 253 18.93 -35.22 1.24
CA ALA A 253 18.29 -35.88 2.37
C ALA A 253 18.88 -35.33 3.68
N PRO A 254 18.06 -35.02 4.71
CA PRO A 254 18.59 -34.57 5.98
C PRO A 254 19.59 -35.62 6.49
N PRO A 255 20.73 -35.22 7.09
CA PRO A 255 21.62 -36.18 7.73
C PRO A 255 20.76 -36.96 8.73
N SER A 256 20.70 -38.28 8.54
CA SER A 256 20.00 -39.18 9.46
C SER A 256 20.45 -38.81 10.87
N ARG A 257 19.51 -38.51 11.77
CA ARG A 257 19.81 -38.43 13.20
C ARG A 257 20.30 -39.82 13.61
N GLN A 258 21.60 -40.07 13.51
CA GLN A 258 22.21 -41.23 14.13
C GLN A 258 21.93 -41.09 15.62
N ALA A 259 21.32 -42.14 16.15
CA ALA A 259 20.99 -42.33 17.55
C ALA A 259 22.09 -41.76 18.46
N ALA A 260 21.77 -40.68 19.17
CA ALA A 260 22.46 -40.40 20.42
C ALA A 260 22.04 -41.50 21.39
N ARG A 261 23.04 -42.29 21.78
CA ARG A 261 22.97 -43.40 22.73
C ARG A 261 22.49 -42.95 24.10
#